data_AF-A0A2A6LPS4-F1
#
_entry.id   AF-A0A2A6LPS4-F1
#
_cell.length_a   1.000
_cell.length_b   1.000
_cell.length_c   1.000
_cell.angle_alpha   90.00
_cell.angle_beta   90.00
_cell.angle_gamma   90.00
#
_symmetry.space_group_name_H-M   'P 1'
#
loop_
_entity.id
_entity.type
_entity.pdbx_description
1 polymer ?
#
loop_
_entity_poly.entity_id
_entity_poly.type
_entity_poly.pdbx_seq_one_letter_code
_entity_poly.pdbx_strand_id
1 'polypeptide(L)' 'MSFTSPYIPPDDVNMLSAIFEELLRECHSRRDSAEAEDLAARLIAIYQSGVRDTMLLRKLSLPFMRQG' A
#
# COMPACT_ATOMS: atom_id res chain seq x y z
N MET A 1 17.08 -18.01 10.40
CA MET A 1 16.30 -16.76 10.25
C MET A 1 14.90 -17.15 9.83
N SER A 2 13.90 -16.93 10.68
CA SER A 2 12.52 -17.26 10.35
C SER A 2 11.96 -16.14 9.48
N PHE A 3 11.71 -16.40 8.20
CA PHE A 3 10.92 -15.52 7.35
C PHE A 3 9.45 -15.69 7.72
N THR A 4 9.05 -15.16 8.88
CA THR A 4 7.63 -15.03 9.18
C THR A 4 7.12 -13.87 8.36
N SER A 5 6.69 -14.12 7.12
CA SER A 5 5.82 -13.18 6.43
C SER A 5 4.62 -12.96 7.37
N PRO A 6 4.40 -11.75 7.90
CA PRO A 6 3.33 -11.52 8.83
C PRO A 6 2.02 -11.89 8.13
N TYR A 7 1.22 -12.72 8.80
CA TYR A 7 -0.06 -13.18 8.28
C TYR A 7 -0.97 -11.97 8.04
N ILE A 8 -1.50 -11.87 6.83
CA ILE A 8 -2.53 -10.88 6.47
C ILE A 8 -3.84 -11.67 6.27
N PRO A 9 -4.88 -11.41 7.07
CA PRO A 9 -6.18 -12.03 6.88
C PRO A 9 -6.74 -11.80 5.47
N PRO A 10 -7.52 -12.73 4.89
CA PRO A 10 -8.10 -12.56 3.56
C PRO A 10 -8.93 -11.27 3.40
N ASP A 11 -9.69 -10.89 4.43
CA ASP A 11 -10.47 -9.64 4.42
C ASP A 11 -9.58 -8.40 4.34
N ASP A 12 -8.44 -8.44 5.03
CA ASP A 12 -7.45 -7.36 5.02
C ASP A 12 -6.72 -7.31 3.67
N VAL A 13 -6.51 -8.45 2.99
CA VAL A 13 -5.98 -8.47 1.61
C VAL A 13 -6.95 -7.76 0.65
N ASN A 14 -8.26 -7.97 0.79
CA ASN A 14 -9.27 -7.28 -0.03
C ASN A 14 -9.27 -5.77 0.25
N MET A 15 -9.21 -5.37 1.53
CA MET A 15 -9.10 -3.98 1.94
C MET A 15 -7.84 -3.31 1.36
N LEU A 16 -6.68 -3.95 1.49
CA LEU A 16 -5.42 -3.44 0.98
C LEU A 16 -5.42 -3.34 -0.56
N SER A 17 -6.02 -4.32 -1.24
CA SER A 17 -6.17 -4.30 -2.71
C SER A 17 -7.04 -3.12 -3.16
N ALA A 18 -8.17 -2.89 -2.50
CA ALA A 18 -9.04 -1.74 -2.82
C ALA A 18 -8.33 -0.40 -2.59
N ILE A 19 -7.59 -0.27 -1.48
CA ILE A 19 -6.79 0.93 -1.20
C ILE A 19 -5.73 1.13 -2.29
N PHE A 20 -5.00 0.07 -2.66
CA PHE A 20 -3.97 0.13 -3.69
C PHE A 20 -4.51 0.57 -5.05
N GLU A 21 -5.65 0.02 -5.48
CA GLU A 21 -6.27 0.38 -6.75
C GLU A 21 -6.74 1.83 -6.79
N GLU A 22 -7.25 2.35 -5.67
CA GLU A 22 -7.61 3.76 -5.57
C GLU A 22 -6.39 4.68 -5.61
N LEU A 23 -5.31 4.32 -4.92
CA LEU A 23 -4.05 5.06 -4.96
C LEU A 23 -3.42 5.06 -6.36
N LEU A 24 -3.46 3.94 -7.10
CA LEU A 24 -3.00 3.90 -8.50
C LEU A 24 -3.78 4.85 -9.40
N ARG A 25 -5.10 4.93 -9.20
CA ARG A 25 -5.96 5.86 -9.93
C ARG A 25 -5.63 7.32 -9.60
N GLU A 26 -5.41 7.64 -8.32
CA GLU A 26 -5.02 8.98 -7.87
C GLU A 26 -3.65 9.40 -8.41
N CYS A 27 -2.69 8.47 -8.48
CA CYS A 27 -1.35 8.72 -9.01
C CYS A 27 -1.23 8.59 -10.54
N HIS A 28 -2.33 8.31 -11.26
CA HIS A 28 -2.34 7.97 -12.69
C HIS A 28 -1.27 6.94 -13.10
N SER A 29 -0.94 6.03 -12.18
CA SER A 29 0.14 5.05 -12.35
C SER A 29 -0.43 3.74 -12.90
N ARG A 30 0.35 3.05 -13.74
CA ARG A 30 -0.03 1.72 -14.22
C ARG A 30 0.39 0.68 -13.19
N ARG A 31 -0.39 -0.40 -13.08
CA ARG A 31 -0.15 -1.48 -12.10
C ARG A 31 1.20 -2.19 -12.30
N ASP A 32 1.75 -2.14 -13.50
CA ASP A 32 3.01 -2.74 -13.92
C ASP A 32 4.20 -1.77 -13.85
N SER A 33 4.04 -0.61 -13.22
CA SER A 33 5.10 0.38 -13.10
C SER A 33 5.89 0.24 -11.78
N ALA A 34 7.13 0.72 -11.76
CA ALA A 34 7.95 0.71 -10.55
C ALA A 34 7.29 1.52 -9.41
N GLU A 35 6.55 2.58 -9.76
CA GLU A 35 5.78 3.37 -8.81
C GLU A 35 4.67 2.55 -8.14
N ALA A 36 4.05 1.62 -8.87
CA ALA A 36 3.05 0.72 -8.32
C ALA A 36 3.66 -0.29 -7.34
N GLU A 37 4.85 -0.81 -7.64
CA GLU A 37 5.58 -1.68 -6.72
C GLU A 37 5.96 -0.94 -5.42
N ASP A 38 6.51 0.28 -5.54
CA ASP A 38 6.87 1.12 -4.40
C ASP A 38 5.64 1.47 -3.53
N LEU A 39 4.52 1.77 -4.18
CA LEU A 39 3.25 2.07 -3.52
C LEU A 39 2.71 0.85 -2.76
N ALA A 40 2.74 -0.33 -3.37
CA ALA A 40 2.33 -1.58 -2.73
C ALA A 40 3.23 -1.93 -1.54
N ALA A 41 4.55 -1.82 -1.70
CA ALA A 41 5.52 -2.08 -0.64
C ALA A 41 5.30 -1.14 0.56
N ARG A 42 5.07 0.15 0.31
CA ARG A 42 4.79 1.15 1.35
C ARG A 42 3.48 0.85 2.08
N LEU A 43 2.41 0.56 1.34
CA LEU A 43 1.11 0.22 1.91
C LEU A 43 1.20 -1.00 2.83
N ILE A 44 1.88 -2.05 2.39
CA ILE A 44 2.10 -3.27 3.18
C ILE A 44 2.92 -2.96 4.44
N ALA A 45 3.99 -2.17 4.34
CA ALA A 45 4.80 -1.78 5.49
C ALA A 45 4.01 -1.01 6.54
N ILE A 46 3.14 -0.08 6.12
CA ILE A 46 2.29 0.70 7.03
C ILE A 46 1.27 -0.23 7.71
N TYR A 47 0.63 -1.12 6.96
CA TYR A 47 -0.27 -2.11 7.55
C TYR A 47 0.46 -3.00 8.56
N GLN A 48 1.66 -3.48 8.24
CA GLN A 48 2.45 -4.32 9.14
C GLN A 48 2.91 -3.59 10.41
N SER A 49 2.98 -2.26 10.40
CA SER A 49 3.25 -1.46 11.61
C SER A 49 2.06 -1.38 12.58
N GLY A 50 0.90 -1.93 12.22
CA GLY A 50 -0.30 -2.01 13.05
C GLY A 50 -1.41 -1.04 12.65
N VAL A 51 -1.22 -0.23 11.61
CA VAL A 51 -2.27 0.66 11.10
C VAL A 51 -3.36 -0.18 10.43
N ARG A 52 -4.61 0.05 10.82
CA ARG A 52 -5.81 -0.59 10.24
C ARG A 52 -6.83 0.41 9.71
N ASP A 53 -6.66 1.69 10.01
CA ASP A 53 -7.52 2.75 9.49
C ASP A 53 -7.23 2.99 8.01
N THR A 54 -8.27 2.88 7.18
CA THR A 54 -8.15 2.95 5.71
C THR A 54 -7.75 4.33 5.20
N MET A 55 -8.23 5.39 5.85
CA MET A 55 -7.88 6.77 5.50
C MET A 55 -6.41 7.04 5.84
N LEU A 56 -5.95 6.55 6.99
CA LEU A 56 -4.56 6.69 7.42
C LEU A 56 -3.63 5.87 6.55
N LEU A 57 -4.01 4.63 6.18
CA LEU A 57 -3.27 3.79 5.25
C LEU A 57 -3.04 4.52 3.92
N ARG A 58 -4.09 5.11 3.32
CA ARG A 58 -3.96 5.90 2.09
C ARG A 58 -3.03 7.08 2.25
N LYS A 59 -3.30 7.91 3.25
CA LYS A 59 -2.57 9.16 3.48
C LYS A 59 -1.07 8.92 3.65
N LEU A 60 -0.70 7.84 4.35
CA LEU A 60 0.70 7.49 4.59
C LEU A 60 1.35 6.76 3.39
N SER A 61 0.54 6.14 2.53
CA SER A 61 1.02 5.41 1.35
C SER A 61 1.23 6.31 0.13
N LEU A 62 0.57 7.46 0.06
CA LEU A 62 0.79 8.40 -1.03
C LEU A 62 2.26 8.85 -1.02
N PRO A 63 2.96 8.77 -2.17
CA PRO A 63 4.28 9.35 -2.28
C PRO A 63 4.14 10.86 -2.06
N PHE A 64 4.90 11.42 -1.11
CA PHE A 64 5.16 12.85 -1.12
C PHE A 64 5.71 13.15 -2.52
N MET A 65 4.96 13.89 -3.34
CA MET A 65 5.37 14.21 -4.70
C MET A 65 6.85 14.60 -4.67
N ARG A 66 7.68 13.85 -5.40
CA ARG A 66 9.05 14.31 -5.69
C ARG A 66 8.86 15.60 -6.46
N GLN A 67 9.04 16.74 -5.80
CA GLN A 67 9.27 18.00 -6.49
C GLN A 67 10.52 17.79 -7.33
N GLY A 68 10.33 17.61 -8.62
CA GLY A 68 11.35 17.64 -9.66
C GLY A 68 11.04 18.81 -10.57
#